data_AF-A0A2T1LRC0-F1
#
_entry.id   AF-A0A2T1LRC0-F1
#
_cell.length_a   1.000
_cell.length_b   1.000
_cell.length_c   1.000
_cell.angle_alpha   90.00
_cell.angle_beta   90.00
_cell.angle_gamma   90.00
#
_symmetry.space_group_name_H-M   'P 1'
#
loop_
_entity.id
_entity.type
_entity.pdbx_description
1 polymer ?
#
loop_
_entity_poly.entity_id
_entity_poly.type
_entity_poly.pdbx_seq_one_letter_code
_entity_poly.pdbx_strand_id
1 'polypeptide(L)'
;MMKSDLTIDTLQREAKTFADLESHHEEPSLYGITDGKAVGTYLELKFKAYLKALYNYEMGNVALGIDFPSLEVDMKVTSVRQPQSSSPFRSARQKIFGLGYNLLIFVYEKIDFYSTQSSQLNIVHTIFVQKEKTADYQMTRGILGILSNNGNRDDLIAFMLERNLPVDDIEVERIADEILVKPPTQGYLTISNALQWRLQYSRVIQEAGQINGIFKIR
;
A
#
# COMPACT_ATOMS: atom_id res chain seq x y z
N MET A 1 -23.31 -21.08 13.15
CA MET A 1 -22.44 -20.42 14.14
C MET A 1 -22.42 -18.93 13.85
N MET A 2 -22.36 -18.09 14.88
CA MET A 2 -22.14 -16.65 14.69
C MET A 2 -20.69 -16.41 14.25
N LYS A 3 -20.50 -15.60 13.21
CA LYS A 3 -19.16 -15.19 12.76
C LYS A 3 -18.58 -14.20 13.77
N SER A 4 -17.28 -14.28 14.01
CA SER A 4 -16.54 -13.27 14.76
C SER A 4 -16.25 -12.05 13.89
N ASP A 5 -16.01 -10.90 14.52
CA ASP A 5 -15.59 -9.70 13.80
C ASP A 5 -14.15 -9.82 13.31
N LEU A 6 -13.88 -9.27 12.13
CA LEU A 6 -12.54 -9.20 11.57
C LEU A 6 -11.72 -8.16 12.33
N THR A 7 -10.51 -8.54 12.74
CA THR A 7 -9.49 -7.68 13.34
C THR A 7 -8.25 -7.60 12.43
N ILE A 8 -7.32 -6.66 12.70
CA ILE A 8 -6.04 -6.60 11.98
C ILE A 8 -5.26 -7.92 12.12
N ASP A 9 -5.20 -8.51 13.31
CA ASP A 9 -4.45 -9.74 13.55
C ASP A 9 -5.05 -10.95 12.82
N THR A 10 -6.39 -11.07 12.83
CA THR A 10 -7.07 -12.10 12.02
C THR A 10 -6.86 -11.82 10.53
N LEU A 11 -6.95 -10.57 10.07
CA LEU A 11 -6.76 -10.21 8.66
C LEU A 11 -5.37 -10.64 8.17
N GLN A 12 -4.31 -10.38 8.94
CA GLN A 12 -2.96 -10.80 8.57
C GLN A 12 -2.80 -12.32 8.53
N ARG A 13 -3.40 -13.05 9.50
CA ARG A 13 -3.38 -14.53 9.49
C ARG A 13 -4.13 -15.10 8.29
N GLU A 14 -5.33 -14.58 8.02
CA GLU A 14 -6.14 -15.01 6.87
C GLU A 14 -5.49 -14.66 5.55
N ALA A 15 -4.80 -13.51 5.45
CA ALA A 15 -4.03 -13.14 4.27
C ALA A 15 -2.91 -14.14 3.98
N LYS A 16 -2.22 -14.65 5.01
CA LYS A 16 -1.23 -15.72 4.87
C LYS A 16 -1.86 -17.00 4.32
N THR A 17 -2.90 -17.49 5.00
CA THR A 17 -3.62 -18.73 4.63
C THR A 17 -4.13 -18.63 3.19
N PHE A 18 -4.76 -17.51 2.85
CA PHE A 18 -5.25 -17.25 1.51
C PHE A 18 -4.13 -17.21 0.47
N ALA A 19 -3.01 -16.54 0.76
CA ALA A 19 -1.86 -16.50 -0.15
C ALA A 19 -1.30 -17.90 -0.44
N ASP A 20 -1.20 -18.75 0.59
CA ASP A 20 -0.72 -20.13 0.45
C ASP A 20 -1.68 -20.99 -0.38
N LEU A 21 -3.00 -20.87 -0.14
CA LEU A 21 -4.03 -21.57 -0.92
C LEU A 21 -4.06 -21.10 -2.38
N GLU A 22 -4.07 -19.79 -2.60
CA GLU A 22 -4.14 -19.20 -3.93
C GLU A 22 -2.91 -19.58 -4.78
N SER A 23 -1.75 -19.70 -4.13
CA SER A 23 -0.53 -20.09 -4.82
C SER A 23 -0.51 -21.54 -5.27
N HIS A 24 -1.56 -22.32 -5.03
CA HIS A 24 -1.73 -23.67 -5.59
C HIS A 24 -3.04 -23.79 -6.38
N HIS A 25 -3.76 -22.68 -6.59
CA HIS A 25 -5.02 -22.66 -7.31
C HIS A 25 -4.78 -22.37 -8.80
N GLU A 26 -5.22 -23.28 -9.66
CA GLU A 26 -5.31 -23.03 -11.09
C GLU A 26 -6.64 -22.34 -11.41
N GLU A 27 -6.55 -21.16 -12.03
CA GLU A 27 -7.68 -20.33 -12.40
C GLU A 27 -7.79 -20.19 -13.93
N PRO A 28 -8.74 -20.90 -14.57
CA PRO A 28 -9.00 -20.79 -16.00
C PRO A 28 -9.35 -19.36 -16.45
N SER A 29 -10.07 -18.58 -15.62
CA SER A 29 -10.51 -17.23 -16.00
C SER A 29 -9.38 -16.20 -16.15
N LEU A 30 -8.18 -16.53 -15.67
CA LEU A 30 -7.00 -15.67 -15.77
C LEU A 30 -6.09 -16.04 -16.95
N TYR A 31 -6.34 -17.13 -17.67
CA TYR A 31 -5.50 -17.57 -18.77
C TYR A 31 -5.38 -16.52 -19.88
N GLY A 32 -4.14 -16.16 -20.27
CA GLY A 32 -3.87 -15.13 -21.28
C GLY A 32 -4.12 -13.69 -20.83
N ILE A 33 -4.67 -13.46 -19.62
CA ILE A 33 -4.85 -12.12 -19.07
C ILE A 33 -3.50 -11.52 -18.68
N THR A 34 -3.18 -10.38 -19.28
CA THR A 34 -1.93 -9.62 -19.04
C THR A 34 -2.18 -8.27 -18.36
N ASP A 35 -3.44 -7.81 -18.31
CA ASP A 35 -3.81 -6.60 -17.57
C ASP A 35 -3.71 -6.83 -16.06
N GLY A 36 -2.70 -6.22 -15.44
CA GLY A 36 -2.48 -6.31 -14.00
C GLY A 36 -3.65 -5.80 -13.17
N LYS A 37 -4.47 -4.88 -13.70
CA LYS A 37 -5.68 -4.40 -13.01
C LYS A 37 -6.76 -5.48 -12.97
N ALA A 38 -6.98 -6.20 -14.07
CA ALA A 38 -7.91 -7.31 -14.12
C ALA A 38 -7.51 -8.43 -13.15
N VAL A 39 -6.23 -8.82 -13.14
CA VAL A 39 -5.70 -9.81 -12.18
C VAL A 39 -5.84 -9.31 -10.73
N GLY A 40 -5.53 -8.05 -10.48
CA GLY A 40 -5.69 -7.44 -9.16
C GLY A 40 -7.13 -7.45 -8.67
N THR A 41 -8.06 -7.10 -9.55
CA THR A 41 -9.51 -7.08 -9.26
C THR A 41 -10.03 -8.48 -8.94
N TYR A 42 -9.58 -9.50 -9.70
CA TYR A 42 -9.92 -10.90 -9.41
C TYR A 42 -9.51 -11.29 -7.99
N LEU A 43 -8.24 -11.06 -7.62
CA LEU A 43 -7.70 -11.50 -6.34
C LEU A 43 -8.36 -10.74 -5.17
N GLU A 44 -8.60 -9.44 -5.34
CA GLU A 44 -9.29 -8.60 -4.36
C GLU A 44 -10.71 -9.10 -4.08
N LEU A 45 -11.49 -9.36 -5.13
CA LEU A 45 -12.85 -9.90 -5.00
C LEU A 45 -12.84 -11.27 -4.33
N LYS A 46 -11.90 -12.14 -4.73
CA LYS A 46 -11.78 -13.49 -4.17
C LYS A 46 -11.41 -13.47 -2.69
N PHE A 47 -10.45 -12.64 -2.28
CA PHE A 47 -10.06 -12.53 -0.87
C PHE A 47 -11.17 -11.91 -0.01
N LYS A 48 -11.86 -10.89 -0.50
CA LYS A 48 -13.04 -10.32 0.19
C LYS A 48 -14.15 -11.37 0.35
N ALA A 49 -14.42 -12.17 -0.68
CA ALA A 49 -15.40 -13.26 -0.58
C ALA A 49 -14.97 -14.32 0.45
N TYR A 50 -13.69 -14.69 0.46
CA TYR A 50 -13.08 -15.60 1.44
C TYR A 50 -13.29 -15.10 2.87
N LEU A 51 -12.92 -13.84 3.16
CA LEU A 51 -13.11 -13.24 4.49
C LEU A 51 -14.59 -13.14 4.86
N LYS A 52 -15.46 -12.75 3.92
CA LYS A 52 -16.91 -12.63 4.17
C LYS A 52 -17.54 -13.96 4.53
N ALA A 53 -17.00 -15.09 4.07
CA ALA A 53 -17.48 -16.41 4.46
C ALA A 53 -17.17 -16.73 5.93
N LEU A 54 -16.10 -16.16 6.50
CA LEU A 54 -15.56 -16.51 7.82
C LEU A 54 -15.88 -15.48 8.91
N TYR A 55 -15.89 -14.19 8.57
CA TYR A 55 -15.95 -13.07 9.52
C TYR A 55 -17.09 -12.09 9.19
N ASN A 56 -17.50 -11.32 10.20
CA ASN A 56 -18.27 -10.10 10.02
C ASN A 56 -17.31 -8.92 9.86
N TYR A 57 -17.53 -8.09 8.84
CA TYR A 57 -16.85 -6.81 8.69
C TYR A 57 -17.62 -5.91 7.72
N GLU A 58 -17.38 -4.60 7.83
CA GLU A 58 -17.89 -3.64 6.86
C GLU A 58 -17.12 -3.76 5.55
N MET A 59 -17.81 -4.19 4.50
CA MET A 59 -17.25 -4.22 3.15
C MET A 59 -17.13 -2.79 2.62
N GLY A 60 -15.95 -2.43 2.10
CA GLY A 60 -15.55 -1.06 1.76
C GLY A 60 -16.61 -0.16 1.12
N ASN A 61 -16.63 1.10 1.56
CA ASN A 61 -17.44 2.16 0.97
C ASN A 61 -16.66 2.85 -0.17
N VAL A 62 -17.27 2.94 -1.35
CA VAL A 62 -16.72 3.63 -2.54
C VAL A 62 -16.27 5.06 -2.21
N ALA A 63 -16.92 5.72 -1.23
CA ALA A 63 -16.63 7.10 -0.83
C ALA A 63 -15.20 7.32 -0.26
N LEU A 64 -14.60 6.30 0.37
CA LEU A 64 -13.24 6.40 0.92
C LEU A 64 -12.20 5.71 0.02
N GLY A 65 -12.59 4.75 -0.81
CA GLY A 65 -11.63 3.98 -1.61
C GLY A 65 -10.66 3.17 -0.73
N ILE A 66 -11.16 2.65 0.39
CA ILE A 66 -10.46 1.75 1.33
C ILE A 66 -11.27 0.46 1.44
N ASP A 67 -10.61 -0.69 1.33
CA ASP A 67 -11.27 -2.00 1.25
C ASP A 67 -11.87 -2.48 2.57
N PHE A 68 -11.22 -2.18 3.70
CA PHE A 68 -11.64 -2.54 5.05
C PHE A 68 -11.68 -1.29 5.95
N PRO A 69 -12.75 -0.47 5.86
CA PRO A 69 -12.82 0.84 6.54
C PRO A 69 -12.71 0.73 8.06
N SER A 70 -13.38 -0.25 8.67
CA SER A 70 -13.35 -0.50 10.12
C SER A 70 -11.96 -0.84 10.66
N LEU A 71 -11.03 -1.26 9.80
CA LEU A 71 -9.65 -1.57 10.14
C LEU A 71 -8.66 -0.52 9.63
N GLU A 72 -9.13 0.48 8.88
CA GLU A 72 -8.30 1.42 8.12
C GLU A 72 -7.28 0.65 7.26
N VAL A 73 -7.71 -0.40 6.53
CA VAL A 73 -6.82 -1.18 5.65
C VAL A 73 -7.29 -1.12 4.21
N ASP A 74 -6.38 -0.71 3.33
CA ASP A 74 -6.54 -0.75 1.88
C ASP A 74 -5.71 -1.92 1.33
N MET A 75 -6.33 -2.77 0.52
CA MET A 75 -5.68 -3.92 -0.09
C MET A 75 -5.07 -3.51 -1.43
N LYS A 76 -3.88 -4.02 -1.70
CA LYS A 76 -3.17 -3.77 -2.95
C LYS A 76 -2.68 -5.09 -3.53
N VAL A 77 -2.97 -5.30 -4.80
CA VAL A 77 -2.52 -6.47 -5.55
C VAL A 77 -1.67 -6.00 -6.70
N THR A 78 -0.47 -6.56 -6.83
CA THR A 78 0.49 -6.12 -7.85
C THR A 78 1.39 -7.24 -8.32
N SER A 79 1.93 -7.13 -9.54
CA SER A 79 2.88 -8.09 -10.06
C SER A 79 4.28 -7.85 -9.50
N VAL A 80 5.03 -8.92 -9.24
CA VAL A 80 6.45 -8.84 -8.87
C VAL A 80 7.30 -8.17 -9.97
N ARG A 81 6.88 -8.24 -11.24
CA ARG A 81 7.60 -7.61 -12.36
C ARG A 81 7.53 -6.09 -12.33
N GLN A 82 6.46 -5.53 -11.78
CA GLN A 82 6.26 -4.10 -11.63
C GLN A 82 5.42 -3.82 -10.38
N PRO A 83 6.03 -3.89 -9.18
CA PRO A 83 5.31 -3.87 -7.92
C PRO A 83 4.84 -2.44 -7.58
N GLN A 84 3.77 -2.02 -8.23
CA GLN A 84 3.16 -0.71 -8.07
C GLN A 84 1.65 -0.76 -8.25
N SER A 85 0.96 0.27 -7.78
CA SER A 85 -0.46 0.51 -8.09
C SER A 85 -0.78 2.00 -8.02
N SER A 86 -1.96 2.38 -8.51
CA SER A 86 -2.50 3.71 -8.24
C SER A 86 -3.10 3.78 -6.83
N SER A 87 -3.22 5.01 -6.32
CA SER A 87 -3.92 5.35 -5.09
C SER A 87 -4.56 6.74 -5.25
N PRO A 88 -5.77 6.98 -4.73
CA PRO A 88 -6.41 8.29 -4.82
C PRO A 88 -5.51 9.42 -4.32
N PHE A 89 -5.39 10.49 -5.10
CA PHE A 89 -4.77 11.74 -4.64
C PHE A 89 -5.78 12.48 -3.76
N ARG A 90 -5.52 12.56 -2.45
CA ARG A 90 -6.33 13.36 -1.51
C ARG A 90 -5.64 14.66 -1.13
N SER A 91 -4.32 14.60 -0.92
CA SER A 91 -3.50 15.77 -0.61
C SER A 91 -2.02 15.45 -0.85
N ALA A 92 -1.25 16.45 -1.28
CA ALA A 92 0.21 16.40 -1.31
C ALA A 92 0.83 15.99 0.04
N ARG A 93 0.17 16.33 1.16
CA ARG A 93 0.55 15.95 2.52
C ARG A 93 0.76 14.45 2.71
N GLN A 94 0.09 13.61 1.92
CA GLN A 94 0.24 12.16 1.98
C GLN A 94 1.68 11.69 1.74
N LYS A 95 2.46 12.44 0.93
CA LYS A 95 3.88 12.14 0.72
C LYS A 95 4.74 12.35 1.97
N ILE A 96 4.31 13.22 2.88
CA ILE A 96 5.09 13.63 4.05
C ILE A 96 4.59 12.88 5.30
N PHE A 97 3.28 12.85 5.50
CA PHE A 97 2.67 12.34 6.73
C PHE A 97 2.04 10.95 6.57
N GLY A 98 2.04 10.39 5.36
CA GLY A 98 1.47 9.08 5.05
C GLY A 98 0.04 9.14 4.54
N LEU A 99 -0.47 7.99 4.10
CA LEU A 99 -1.78 7.86 3.48
C LEU A 99 -2.94 8.01 4.48
N GLY A 100 -2.67 7.80 5.77
CA GLY A 100 -3.66 7.82 6.85
C GLY A 100 -4.36 6.48 7.11
N TYR A 101 -3.93 5.42 6.43
CA TYR A 101 -4.46 4.05 6.56
C TYR A 101 -3.34 3.03 6.28
N ASN A 102 -3.54 1.80 6.75
CA ASN A 102 -2.64 0.67 6.58
C ASN A 102 -2.78 0.08 5.17
N LEU A 103 -1.74 -0.61 4.70
CA LEU A 103 -1.77 -1.35 3.43
C LEU A 103 -1.60 -2.85 3.69
N LEU A 104 -2.43 -3.66 3.04
CA LEU A 104 -2.22 -5.10 2.89
C LEU A 104 -1.87 -5.38 1.43
N ILE A 105 -0.62 -5.76 1.17
CA ILE A 105 -0.08 -5.88 -0.20
C ILE A 105 0.14 -7.36 -0.52
N PHE A 106 -0.50 -7.82 -1.59
CA PHE A 106 -0.23 -9.11 -2.24
C PHE A 106 0.60 -8.88 -3.49
N VAL A 107 1.77 -9.50 -3.55
CA VAL A 107 2.65 -9.46 -4.72
C VAL A 107 2.64 -10.82 -5.37
N TYR A 108 2.24 -10.89 -6.64
CA TYR A 108 2.11 -12.14 -7.37
C TYR A 108 3.10 -12.25 -8.53
N GLU A 109 3.48 -13.48 -8.82
CA GLU A 109 3.96 -13.92 -10.12
C GLU A 109 2.85 -14.73 -10.80
N LYS A 110 2.52 -14.39 -12.04
CA LYS A 110 1.50 -15.09 -12.82
C LYS A 110 2.17 -16.06 -13.79
N ILE A 111 1.69 -17.30 -13.79
CA ILE A 111 2.18 -18.37 -14.66
C ILE A 111 0.98 -18.91 -15.44
N ASP A 112 1.15 -19.05 -16.76
CA ASP A 112 0.11 -19.59 -17.65
C ASP A 112 0.48 -21.01 -18.07
N PHE A 113 -0.48 -21.93 -17.92
CA PHE A 113 -0.34 -23.32 -18.30
C PHE A 113 -1.14 -23.59 -19.57
N TYR A 114 -0.41 -23.79 -20.67
CA TYR A 114 -1.02 -24.02 -21.99
C TYR A 114 -1.85 -25.32 -22.03
N SER A 115 -1.39 -26.39 -21.37
CA SER A 115 -2.03 -27.71 -21.39
C SER A 115 -3.41 -27.74 -20.74
N THR A 116 -3.62 -26.95 -19.69
CA THR A 116 -4.87 -26.88 -18.91
C THR A 116 -5.68 -25.61 -19.22
N GLN A 117 -5.15 -24.72 -20.06
CA GLN A 117 -5.72 -23.39 -20.34
C GLN A 117 -6.07 -22.63 -19.06
N SER A 118 -5.16 -22.67 -18.08
CA SER A 118 -5.32 -22.06 -16.77
C SER A 118 -4.13 -21.18 -16.41
N SER A 119 -4.30 -20.31 -15.41
CA SER A 119 -3.21 -19.57 -14.81
C SER A 119 -3.17 -19.75 -13.31
N GLN A 120 -1.98 -19.65 -12.75
CA GLN A 120 -1.75 -19.66 -11.31
C GLN A 120 -1.13 -18.33 -10.89
N LEU A 121 -1.59 -17.81 -9.76
CA LEU A 121 -0.99 -16.64 -9.11
C LEU A 121 -0.12 -17.13 -7.95
N ASN A 122 1.17 -17.29 -8.21
CA ASN A 122 2.13 -17.56 -7.14
C ASN A 122 2.33 -16.27 -6.33
N ILE A 123 1.72 -16.18 -5.15
CA ILE A 123 1.83 -15.02 -4.26
C ILE A 123 3.23 -15.01 -3.60
N VAL A 124 4.20 -14.38 -4.24
CA VAL A 124 5.59 -14.36 -3.77
C VAL A 124 5.79 -13.56 -2.49
N HIS A 125 4.96 -12.54 -2.25
CA HIS A 125 4.98 -11.77 -0.99
C HIS A 125 3.59 -11.40 -0.52
N THR A 126 3.41 -11.42 0.80
CA THR A 126 2.28 -10.78 1.48
C THR A 126 2.83 -9.88 2.57
N ILE A 127 2.49 -8.59 2.53
CA ILE A 127 3.10 -7.57 3.40
C ILE A 127 2.01 -6.71 4.01
N PHE A 128 2.08 -6.48 5.31
CA PHE A 128 1.25 -5.50 6.00
C PHE A 128 2.10 -4.29 6.39
N VAL A 129 1.69 -3.10 5.93
CA VAL A 129 2.36 -1.83 6.19
C VAL A 129 1.45 -1.00 7.08
N GLN A 130 1.92 -0.68 8.29
CA GLN A 130 1.21 0.23 9.19
C GLN A 130 1.14 1.63 8.61
N LYS A 131 0.05 2.35 8.89
CA LYS A 131 -0.22 3.69 8.35
C LYS A 131 0.92 4.67 8.59
N GLU A 132 1.62 4.58 9.73
CA GLU A 132 2.75 5.42 10.11
C GLU A 132 3.98 5.24 9.20
N LYS A 133 4.01 4.19 8.35
CA LYS A 133 5.09 3.87 7.40
C LYS A 133 4.71 4.14 5.94
N THR A 134 3.51 4.64 5.68
CA THR A 134 2.98 4.81 4.32
C THR A 134 3.38 6.13 3.62
N ALA A 135 4.18 6.99 4.26
CA ALA A 135 4.72 8.19 3.63
C ALA A 135 5.79 7.86 2.57
N ASP A 136 6.15 8.84 1.74
CA ASP A 136 7.22 8.70 0.77
C ASP A 136 8.58 8.66 1.46
N TYR A 137 9.38 7.63 1.14
CA TYR A 137 10.66 7.40 1.79
C TYR A 137 11.64 8.54 1.55
N GLN A 138 11.77 9.01 0.31
CA GLN A 138 12.77 10.02 -0.03
C GLN A 138 12.37 11.41 0.48
N MET A 139 11.08 11.74 0.41
CA MET A 139 10.52 12.97 0.97
C MET A 139 10.76 13.05 2.48
N THR A 140 10.36 12.01 3.22
CA THR A 140 10.53 11.99 4.68
C THR A 140 11.99 11.90 5.09
N ARG A 141 12.81 11.14 4.36
CA ARG A 141 14.26 11.07 4.62
C ARG A 141 14.94 12.43 4.44
N GLY A 142 14.60 13.16 3.38
CA GLY A 142 15.15 14.48 3.11
C GLY A 142 14.73 15.51 4.17
N ILE A 143 13.44 15.55 4.51
CA ILE A 143 12.91 16.42 5.58
C ILE A 143 13.62 16.14 6.91
N LEU A 144 13.69 14.88 7.33
CA LEU A 144 14.37 14.49 8.57
C LEU A 144 15.86 14.84 8.55
N GLY A 145 16.50 14.73 7.39
CA GLY A 145 17.88 15.14 7.17
C GLY A 145 18.08 16.64 7.39
N ILE A 146 17.23 17.47 6.79
CA ILE A 146 17.25 18.94 6.96
C ILE A 146 17.11 19.31 8.45
N LEU A 147 16.12 18.73 9.13
CA LEU A 147 15.90 18.98 10.56
C LEU A 147 17.10 18.56 11.42
N SER A 148 17.72 17.40 11.11
CA SER A 148 18.91 16.92 11.84
C SER A 148 20.15 17.81 11.66
N ASN A 149 20.17 18.61 10.58
CA ASN A 149 21.25 19.56 10.28
C ASN A 149 20.88 21.00 10.67
N ASN A 150 19.93 21.17 11.59
CA ASN A 150 19.44 22.48 12.06
C ASN A 150 18.88 23.37 10.93
N GLY A 151 18.39 22.75 9.85
CA GLY A 151 17.71 23.47 8.77
C GLY A 151 16.44 24.15 9.25
N ASN A 152 16.11 25.26 8.61
CA ASN A 152 15.00 26.12 8.99
C ASN A 152 13.80 25.93 8.05
N ARG A 153 12.80 26.80 8.21
CA ARG A 153 11.58 26.81 7.40
C ARG A 153 11.86 26.94 5.90
N ASP A 154 12.77 27.84 5.51
CA ASP A 154 13.06 28.13 4.11
C ASP A 154 13.75 26.95 3.43
N ASP A 155 14.62 26.23 4.16
CA ASP A 155 15.26 25.00 3.68
C ASP A 155 14.23 23.90 3.37
N LEU A 156 13.21 23.76 4.24
CA LEU A 156 12.12 22.81 4.03
C LEU A 156 11.26 23.17 2.82
N ILE A 157 10.93 24.46 2.65
CA ILE A 157 10.17 24.95 1.49
C ILE A 157 10.95 24.69 0.20
N ALA A 158 12.22 25.10 0.16
CA ALA A 158 13.09 24.90 -1.00
C ALA A 158 13.18 23.42 -1.38
N PHE A 159 13.37 22.53 -0.39
CA PHE A 159 13.38 21.09 -0.61
C PHE A 159 12.05 20.57 -1.18
N MET A 160 10.91 20.95 -0.60
CA MET A 160 9.61 20.48 -1.09
C MET A 160 9.32 20.91 -2.53
N LEU A 161 9.71 22.13 -2.90
CA LEU A 161 9.58 22.66 -4.26
C LEU A 161 10.53 21.94 -5.23
N GLU A 162 11.80 21.72 -4.85
CA GLU A 162 12.77 20.96 -5.66
C GLU A 162 12.28 19.52 -5.92
N ARG A 163 11.64 18.90 -4.92
CA ARG A 163 11.03 17.57 -5.05
C ARG A 163 9.70 17.57 -5.81
N ASN A 164 9.30 18.71 -6.39
CA ASN A 164 8.07 18.91 -7.13
C ASN A 164 6.83 18.47 -6.33
N LEU A 165 6.75 18.79 -5.04
CA LEU A 165 5.54 18.51 -4.26
C LEU A 165 4.37 19.31 -4.88
N PRO A 166 3.22 18.67 -5.22
CA PRO A 166 2.13 19.36 -5.91
C PRO A 166 1.27 20.18 -4.92
N VAL A 167 1.82 21.31 -4.47
CA VAL A 167 1.20 22.27 -3.55
C VAL A 167 1.36 23.69 -4.09
N ASP A 168 0.49 24.59 -3.64
CA ASP A 168 0.68 26.03 -3.85
C ASP A 168 1.60 26.64 -2.78
N ASP A 169 1.97 27.91 -2.98
CA ASP A 169 2.91 28.65 -2.12
C ASP A 169 2.39 28.81 -0.68
N ILE A 170 1.07 28.90 -0.49
CA ILE A 170 0.49 29.05 0.85
C ILE A 170 0.54 27.72 1.59
N GLU A 171 0.23 26.62 0.90
CA GLU A 171 0.19 25.30 1.52
C GLU A 171 1.59 24.75 1.80
N VAL A 172 2.59 25.01 0.93
CA VAL A 172 3.98 24.61 1.22
C VAL A 172 4.52 25.28 2.47
N GLU A 173 4.19 26.56 2.67
CA GLU A 173 4.51 27.33 3.86
C GLU A 173 3.90 26.71 5.12
N ARG A 174 2.60 26.41 5.08
CA ARG A 174 1.89 25.75 6.20
C ARG A 174 2.46 24.37 6.53
N ILE A 175 2.84 23.61 5.51
CA ILE A 175 3.47 22.30 5.71
C ILE A 175 4.84 22.45 6.37
N ALA A 176 5.65 23.43 5.96
CA ALA A 176 6.95 23.68 6.56
C ALA A 176 6.83 24.05 8.04
N ASP A 177 5.89 24.95 8.38
CA ASP A 177 5.59 25.32 9.77
C ASP A 177 5.16 24.12 10.61
N GLU A 178 4.31 23.24 10.05
CA GLU A 178 3.89 22.02 10.74
C GLU A 178 5.03 21.02 10.94
N ILE A 179 5.90 20.83 9.95
CA ILE A 179 7.06 19.93 10.05
C ILE A 179 8.00 20.35 11.18
N LEU A 180 8.20 21.66 11.39
CA LEU A 180 9.05 22.16 12.48
C LEU A 180 8.47 21.85 13.86
N VAL A 181 7.14 21.90 14.01
CA VAL A 181 6.45 21.58 15.26
C VAL A 181 6.30 20.07 15.46
N LYS A 182 6.01 19.35 14.38
CA LYS A 182 5.69 17.92 14.35
C LYS A 182 6.39 17.26 13.16
N PRO A 183 7.67 16.87 13.31
CA PRO A 183 8.41 16.18 12.27
C PRO A 183 7.71 14.88 11.83
N PRO A 184 7.74 14.53 10.54
CA PRO A 184 7.15 13.29 10.05
C PRO A 184 7.95 12.07 10.51
N THR A 185 7.32 10.90 10.52
CA THR A 185 8.02 9.63 10.64
C THR A 185 8.61 9.20 9.29
N GLN A 186 9.70 8.42 9.31
CA GLN A 186 10.25 7.83 8.09
C GLN A 186 9.21 6.91 7.41
N GLY A 187 8.78 7.29 6.22
CA GLY A 187 7.95 6.48 5.33
C GLY A 187 8.78 5.47 4.54
N TYR A 188 8.13 4.48 3.94
CA TYR A 188 8.79 3.39 3.21
C TYR A 188 8.20 3.12 1.83
N LEU A 189 7.13 3.83 1.43
CA LEU A 189 6.65 3.80 0.06
C LEU A 189 7.54 4.68 -0.82
N THR A 190 7.54 4.40 -2.12
CA THR A 190 7.89 5.41 -3.12
C THR A 190 6.60 5.92 -3.74
N ILE A 191 6.34 7.22 -3.67
CA ILE A 191 5.12 7.84 -4.16
C ILE A 191 5.49 8.79 -5.31
N SER A 192 5.07 8.47 -6.52
CA SER A 192 5.30 9.34 -7.69
C SER A 192 4.11 10.26 -7.95
N ASN A 193 4.39 11.48 -8.41
CA ASN A 193 3.36 12.38 -8.91
C ASN A 193 2.76 11.81 -10.20
N ALA A 194 1.43 11.72 -10.24
CA ALA A 194 0.61 11.40 -11.41
C ALA A 194 -0.81 11.91 -11.13
N LEU A 195 -1.75 11.74 -12.08
CA LEU A 195 -3.16 12.16 -11.90
C LEU A 195 -3.77 11.60 -10.60
N GLN A 196 -3.39 10.37 -10.28
CA GLN A 196 -3.53 9.76 -8.95
C GLN A 196 -2.12 9.43 -8.45
N TRP A 197 -1.94 9.25 -7.14
CA TRP A 197 -0.66 8.76 -6.63
C TRP A 197 -0.30 7.43 -7.26
N ARG A 198 0.98 7.25 -7.61
CA ARG A 198 1.54 5.94 -7.96
C ARG A 198 2.40 5.47 -6.80
N LEU A 199 1.91 4.46 -6.10
CA LEU A 199 2.62 3.80 -5.01
C LEU A 199 3.49 2.70 -5.59
N GLN A 200 4.78 2.69 -5.27
CA GLN A 200 5.70 1.62 -5.61
C GLN A 200 6.17 0.92 -4.34
N TYR A 201 6.21 -0.41 -4.41
CA TYR A 201 6.34 -1.27 -3.23
C TYR A 201 7.72 -1.93 -3.08
N SER A 202 8.65 -1.72 -4.02
CA SER A 202 9.96 -2.39 -3.99
C SER A 202 10.69 -2.26 -2.65
N ARG A 203 10.63 -1.07 -2.04
CA ARG A 203 11.26 -0.84 -0.72
C ARG A 203 10.55 -1.57 0.40
N VAL A 204 9.22 -1.50 0.49
CA VAL A 204 8.50 -2.24 1.55
C VAL A 204 8.66 -3.76 1.39
N ILE A 205 8.81 -4.25 0.16
CA ILE A 205 9.13 -5.66 -0.11
C ILE A 205 10.51 -6.03 0.44
N GLN A 206 11.52 -5.21 0.17
CA GLN A 206 12.90 -5.44 0.65
C GLN A 206 13.02 -5.38 2.18
N GLU A 207 12.33 -4.43 2.80
CA GLU A 207 12.46 -4.09 4.23
C GLU A 207 11.45 -4.84 5.12
N ALA A 208 10.55 -5.64 4.54
CA ALA A 208 9.52 -6.36 5.29
C ALA A 208 10.13 -7.31 6.33
N GLY A 209 9.67 -7.21 7.57
CA GLY A 209 10.19 -7.97 8.72
C GLY A 209 11.44 -7.39 9.37
N GLN A 210 12.09 -6.39 8.75
CA GLN A 210 13.27 -5.71 9.29
C GLN A 210 12.90 -4.41 10.01
N ILE A 211 11.84 -3.76 9.56
CA ILE A 211 11.38 -2.48 10.07
C ILE A 211 10.09 -2.66 10.87
N ASN A 212 10.06 -2.10 12.09
CA ASN A 212 8.84 -2.08 12.91
C ASN A 212 7.71 -1.36 12.14
N GLY A 213 6.56 -2.02 12.02
CA GLY A 213 5.41 -1.55 11.27
C GLY A 213 5.39 -1.97 9.80
N ILE A 214 6.37 -2.75 9.34
CA ILE A 214 6.35 -3.40 8.02
C ILE A 214 6.50 -4.90 8.22
N PHE A 215 5.38 -5.60 8.25
CA PHE A 215 5.33 -7.02 8.58
C PHE A 215 5.36 -7.86 7.31
N LYS A 216 6.32 -8.77 7.24
CA LYS A 216 6.32 -9.85 6.24
C LYS A 216 5.37 -10.95 6.72
N ILE A 217 4.24 -11.08 6.06
CA ILE A 217 3.25 -12.14 6.32
C ILE A 217 3.66 -13.43 5.60
N ARG A 218 4.12 -13.29 4.35
CA ARG A 218 4.68 -14.36 3.50
C ARG A 218 5.86 -13.85 2.68
#